data_AF-A0A165BHE0-F1
#
_entry.id   AF-A0A165BHE0-F1
#
_cell.length_a   1.000
_cell.length_b   1.000
_cell.length_c   1.000
_cell.angle_alpha   90.00
_cell.angle_beta   90.00
_cell.angle_gamma   90.00
#
_symmetry.space_group_name_H-M   'P 1'
#
loop_
_entity.id
_entity.type
_entity.pdbx_description
1 polymer ?
#
loop_
_entity_poly.entity_id
_entity_poly.type
_entity_poly.pdbx_seq_one_letter_code
_entity_poly.pdbx_strand_id
1 'polypeptide(L)'
;MGVHGVERTGASASGWIASESGAAFEVEISLSSGSGPASCRLYIDGVKITSKRLDSAKLRRTIRGFRSTPTTIHKLHFAQINISDADTGVARDSAVLSQLGTIRIEYWRCRMTQQVKPWNAVAMPKTLSDELVVNERDKKLGGHHVTLGVKEQCRASRSYKSEHLDAQPAAILEFRYRPKELLQAQGVLSAVEASPLSKKRLADHLDDQTNRVAKRPKKLPSVKVEPVARDAYVHKLKARVHQLEAEHPTRVKAEAATSGRRDDVVIDLTSD
;
A
#
# COMPACT_ATOMS: atom_id res chain seq x y z
N MET A 1 8.39 -6.22 8.32
CA MET A 1 7.95 -5.96 6.93
C MET A 1 9.16 -5.48 6.14
N GLY A 2 9.41 -6.08 4.98
CA GLY A 2 10.49 -5.66 4.08
C GLY A 2 10.03 -4.55 3.13
N VAL A 3 10.98 -3.76 2.64
CA VAL A 3 10.77 -2.83 1.52
C VAL A 3 11.45 -3.40 0.28
N HIS A 4 10.73 -3.44 -0.83
CA HIS A 4 11.14 -4.06 -2.09
C HIS A 4 11.14 -3.03 -3.22
N GLY A 5 11.93 -3.27 -4.28
CA GLY A 5 11.99 -2.38 -5.44
C GLY A 5 12.31 -0.93 -5.06
N VAL A 6 13.32 -0.73 -4.20
CA VAL A 6 13.65 0.60 -3.68
C VAL A 6 14.30 1.45 -4.78
N GLU A 7 13.68 2.58 -5.08
CA GLU A 7 14.19 3.60 -5.97
C GLU A 7 14.62 4.81 -5.13
N ARG A 8 15.74 5.43 -5.49
CA ARG A 8 16.26 6.62 -4.78
C ARG A 8 16.44 7.75 -5.77
N THR A 9 15.96 8.94 -5.39
CA THR A 9 16.10 10.16 -6.17
C THR A 9 16.53 11.28 -5.23
N GLY A 10 17.83 11.58 -5.24
CA GLY A 10 18.43 12.52 -4.30
C GLY A 10 18.24 12.07 -2.85
N ALA A 11 17.61 12.93 -2.04
CA ALA A 11 17.30 12.64 -0.63
C ALA A 11 15.98 11.85 -0.44
N SER A 12 15.24 11.60 -1.52
CA SER A 12 13.95 10.91 -1.49
C SER A 12 14.09 9.46 -1.92
N ALA A 13 13.15 8.63 -1.47
CA ALA A 13 13.10 7.22 -1.87
C ALA A 13 11.65 6.74 -1.99
N SER A 14 11.44 5.78 -2.86
CA SER A 14 10.19 5.06 -3.00
C SER A 14 10.41 3.56 -3.01
N GLY A 15 9.36 2.80 -2.71
CA GLY A 15 9.41 1.35 -2.79
C GLY A 15 8.09 0.70 -2.45
N TRP A 16 8.12 -0.62 -2.35
CA TRP A 16 6.95 -1.46 -2.14
C TRP A 16 7.01 -2.20 -0.81
N ILE A 17 5.87 -2.30 -0.14
CA ILE A 17 5.72 -3.08 1.10
C ILE A 17 4.64 -4.14 0.87
N ALA A 18 4.96 -5.40 1.15
CA ALA A 18 3.95 -6.44 1.21
C ALA A 18 3.06 -6.23 2.45
N SER A 19 1.78 -5.97 2.22
CA SER A 19 0.77 -5.81 3.28
C SER A 19 -0.04 -7.09 3.43
N GLU A 20 -0.42 -7.40 4.66
CA GLU A 20 -1.26 -8.52 5.05
C GLU A 20 -2.48 -8.00 5.81
N SER A 21 -3.69 -8.35 5.39
CA SER A 21 -4.92 -7.88 6.03
C SER A 21 -4.98 -8.30 7.50
N GLY A 22 -5.40 -7.40 8.39
CA GLY A 22 -5.37 -7.57 9.84
C GLY A 22 -4.00 -7.35 10.49
N ALA A 23 -2.91 -7.30 9.73
CA ALA A 23 -1.58 -7.13 10.30
C ALA A 23 -1.37 -5.70 10.78
N ALA A 24 -1.10 -5.57 12.09
CA ALA A 24 -0.72 -4.30 12.69
C ALA A 24 0.72 -3.92 12.33
N PHE A 25 0.99 -2.62 12.22
CA PHE A 25 2.34 -2.12 11.98
C PHE A 25 2.62 -0.82 12.73
N GLU A 26 3.92 -0.54 12.88
CA GLU A 26 4.41 0.71 13.43
C GLU A 26 5.42 1.31 12.44
N VAL A 27 5.48 2.64 12.37
CA VAL A 27 6.43 3.34 11.49
C VAL A 27 7.57 3.87 12.32
N GLU A 28 8.78 3.43 12.00
CA GLU A 28 9.98 3.98 12.59
C GLU A 28 10.60 5.03 11.69
N ILE A 29 10.99 6.15 12.31
CA ILE A 29 11.67 7.25 11.65
C ILE A 29 12.96 7.55 12.38
N SER A 30 13.99 7.89 11.63
CA SER A 30 15.30 8.24 12.15
C SER A 30 15.98 9.32 11.33
N LEU A 31 16.89 10.04 11.97
CA LEU A 31 17.87 10.90 11.34
C LEU A 31 19.27 10.31 11.52
N SER A 32 20.13 10.52 10.53
CA SER A 32 21.56 10.25 10.66
C SER A 32 22.20 11.20 11.67
N SER A 33 23.21 10.74 12.39
CA SER A 33 24.02 11.58 13.27
C SER A 33 24.57 12.79 12.51
N GLY A 34 24.57 13.96 13.15
CA GLY A 34 24.98 15.22 12.53
C GLY A 34 23.88 15.91 11.71
N SER A 35 22.73 15.27 11.48
CA SER A 35 21.56 15.95 10.90
C SER A 35 21.05 17.03 11.87
N GLY A 36 20.71 18.20 11.33
CA GLY A 36 20.00 19.24 12.10
C GLY A 36 18.60 18.78 12.54
N PRO A 37 17.92 19.55 13.40
CA PRO A 37 16.56 19.23 13.85
C PRO A 37 15.59 19.11 12.67
N ALA A 38 14.73 18.09 12.71
CA ALA A 38 13.71 17.84 11.70
C ALA A 38 12.33 17.56 12.30
N SER A 39 11.31 17.86 11.50
CA SER A 39 9.92 17.52 11.74
C SER A 39 9.51 16.51 10.69
N CYS A 40 9.18 15.30 11.13
CA CYS A 40 8.76 14.21 10.28
C CYS A 40 7.24 14.15 10.28
N ARG A 41 6.62 14.29 9.12
CA ARG A 41 5.17 14.16 8.96
C ARG A 41 4.87 12.81 8.32
N LEU A 42 4.05 12.00 9.01
CA LEU A 42 3.58 10.72 8.48
C LEU A 42 2.19 10.91 7.89
N TYR A 43 2.05 10.47 6.64
CA TYR A 43 0.79 10.35 5.94
C TYR A 43 0.56 8.88 5.60
N ILE A 44 -0.67 8.44 5.73
CA ILE A 44 -1.11 7.11 5.31
C ILE A 44 -2.40 7.31 4.55
N ASP A 45 -2.48 6.73 3.36
CA ASP A 45 -3.65 6.86 2.49
C ASP A 45 -4.03 8.33 2.23
N GLY A 46 -2.99 9.16 2.12
CA GLY A 46 -3.08 10.62 1.96
C GLY A 46 -3.47 11.41 3.19
N VAL A 47 -3.76 10.75 4.31
CA VAL A 47 -4.13 11.41 5.55
C VAL A 47 -2.96 11.56 6.49
N LYS A 48 -2.76 12.78 6.98
CA LYS A 48 -1.74 13.08 7.99
C LYS A 48 -2.09 12.41 9.33
N ILE A 49 -1.30 11.42 9.72
CA ILE A 49 -1.47 10.68 10.96
C ILE A 49 -0.89 11.44 12.14
N THR A 50 0.36 11.89 12.01
CA THR A 50 1.07 12.56 13.10
C THR A 50 2.27 13.35 12.58
N SER A 51 2.86 14.12 13.48
CA SER A 51 4.18 14.72 13.24
C SER A 51 5.07 14.44 14.44
N LYS A 52 6.34 14.14 14.17
CA LYS A 52 7.33 13.83 15.19
C LYS A 52 8.56 14.68 15.01
N ARG A 53 9.08 15.16 16.12
CA ARG A 53 10.34 15.90 16.21
C ARG A 53 11.50 14.92 16.35
N LEU A 54 12.50 15.09 15.50
CA LEU A 54 13.80 14.44 15.59
C LEU A 54 14.86 15.54 15.76
N ASP A 55 15.80 15.32 16.67
CA ASP A 55 16.90 16.24 17.00
C ASP A 55 18.10 15.44 17.52
N SER A 56 19.21 16.13 17.80
CA SER A 56 20.43 15.53 18.34
C SER A 56 20.19 14.74 19.63
N ALA A 57 19.27 15.20 20.48
CA ALA A 57 18.92 14.50 21.72
C ALA A 57 18.14 13.20 21.47
N LYS A 58 17.38 13.11 20.36
CA LYS A 58 16.57 11.92 20.09
C LYS A 58 16.33 11.74 18.60
N LEU A 59 17.33 11.14 17.95
CA LEU A 59 17.42 10.87 16.52
C LEU A 59 16.42 9.84 15.98
N ARG A 60 15.78 9.03 16.84
CA ARG A 60 14.84 7.96 16.45
C ARG A 60 13.48 8.12 17.13
N ARG A 61 12.40 7.78 16.43
CA ARG A 61 11.04 7.66 16.99
C ARG A 61 10.29 6.52 16.32
N THR A 62 9.43 5.91 17.11
CA THR A 62 8.43 4.96 16.64
C THR A 62 7.05 5.61 16.71
N ILE A 63 6.29 5.48 15.62
CA ILE A 63 4.90 5.89 15.49
C ILE A 63 4.06 4.62 15.57
N ARG A 64 3.47 4.41 16.74
CA ARG A 64 2.69 3.21 17.08
C ARG A 64 1.24 3.25 16.58
N GLY A 65 0.78 4.43 16.17
CA GLY A 65 -0.50 4.60 15.53
C GLY A 65 -1.08 6.01 15.60
N PHE A 66 -2.39 6.12 15.37
CA PHE A 66 -3.12 7.38 15.36
C PHE A 66 -3.57 7.77 16.77
N ARG A 67 -3.23 8.98 17.20
CA ARG A 67 -3.65 9.49 18.50
C ARG A 67 -4.96 10.26 18.34
N SER A 68 -6.03 9.77 18.95
CA SER A 68 -7.34 10.44 18.92
C SER A 68 -7.56 11.35 20.13
N THR A 69 -7.02 10.97 21.29
CA THR A 69 -7.10 11.74 22.54
C THR A 69 -5.70 11.88 23.17
N PRO A 70 -5.51 12.77 24.16
CA PRO A 70 -4.21 12.94 24.81
C PRO A 70 -3.62 11.64 25.37
N THR A 71 -4.46 10.65 25.70
CA THR A 71 -4.05 9.39 26.30
C THR A 71 -4.45 8.15 25.48
N THR A 72 -5.10 8.27 24.32
CA THR A 72 -5.53 7.12 23.53
C THR A 72 -4.88 7.08 22.15
N ILE A 73 -4.26 5.95 21.83
CA ILE A 73 -3.73 5.62 20.49
C ILE A 73 -4.57 4.48 19.90
N HIS A 74 -4.84 4.55 18.60
CA HIS A 74 -5.39 3.46 17.80
C HIS A 74 -4.26 2.88 16.97
N LYS A 75 -4.05 1.57 17.05
CA LYS A 75 -3.05 0.87 16.24
C LYS A 75 -3.39 0.97 14.75
N LEU A 76 -2.37 1.05 13.92
CA LEU A 76 -2.52 0.98 12.47
C LEU A 76 -2.47 -0.47 12.06
N HIS A 77 -3.41 -0.89 11.20
CA HIS A 77 -3.37 -2.19 10.58
C HIS A 77 -3.81 -2.09 9.13
N PHE A 78 -3.30 -2.98 8.30
CA PHE A 78 -3.82 -3.12 6.95
C PHE A 78 -5.18 -3.81 7.02
N ALA A 79 -6.11 -3.37 6.19
CA ALA A 79 -7.43 -3.96 6.02
C ALA A 79 -7.74 -4.11 4.54
N GLN A 80 -8.67 -4.99 4.21
CA GLN A 80 -9.17 -5.13 2.85
C GLN A 80 -10.08 -3.96 2.51
N ILE A 81 -9.92 -3.40 1.31
CA ILE A 81 -10.82 -2.36 0.81
C ILE A 81 -12.17 -2.98 0.47
N ASN A 82 -13.24 -2.42 1.03
CA ASN A 82 -14.60 -2.78 0.65
C ASN A 82 -14.93 -2.17 -0.71
N ILE A 83 -15.46 -2.98 -1.63
CA ILE A 83 -15.78 -2.56 -2.98
C ILE A 83 -17.29 -2.69 -3.18
N SER A 84 -17.90 -1.69 -3.81
CA SER A 84 -19.32 -1.69 -4.16
C SER A 84 -19.51 -1.14 -5.57
N ASP A 85 -20.39 -1.78 -6.33
CA ASP A 85 -20.86 -1.28 -7.64
C ASP A 85 -21.98 -0.24 -7.51
N ALA A 86 -22.59 -0.14 -6.32
CA ALA A 86 -23.64 0.84 -6.06
C ALA A 86 -23.01 2.22 -5.83
N ASP A 87 -23.52 3.25 -6.51
CA ASP A 87 -23.01 4.62 -6.38
C ASP A 87 -23.23 5.27 -5.00
N THR A 88 -24.04 4.64 -4.15
CA THR A 88 -24.39 5.14 -2.81
C THR A 88 -23.37 4.68 -1.76
N GLY A 89 -22.86 5.62 -0.95
CA GLY A 89 -21.93 5.32 0.15
C GLY A 89 -20.48 5.12 -0.27
N VAL A 90 -20.16 5.36 -1.55
CA VAL A 90 -18.82 5.20 -2.11
C VAL A 90 -18.00 6.48 -1.96
N ALA A 91 -16.73 6.35 -1.60
CA ALA A 91 -15.77 7.45 -1.64
C ALA A 91 -15.55 7.90 -3.10
N ARG A 92 -15.85 9.17 -3.41
CA ARG A 92 -15.72 9.76 -4.76
C ARG A 92 -14.57 10.75 -4.90
N ASP A 93 -13.87 11.05 -3.81
CA ASP A 93 -12.78 12.01 -3.84
C ASP A 93 -11.56 11.39 -4.52
N SER A 94 -11.36 11.75 -5.79
CA SER A 94 -10.27 11.24 -6.62
C SER A 94 -8.89 11.52 -6.03
N ALA A 95 -8.72 12.60 -5.25
CA ALA A 95 -7.48 12.91 -4.57
C ALA A 95 -7.19 11.90 -3.44
N VAL A 96 -8.20 11.55 -2.65
CA VAL A 96 -8.09 10.50 -1.62
C VAL A 96 -7.82 9.15 -2.26
N LEU A 97 -8.60 8.78 -3.28
CA LEU A 97 -8.49 7.49 -3.97
C LEU A 97 -7.11 7.28 -4.61
N SER A 98 -6.50 8.35 -5.13
CA SER A 98 -5.15 8.29 -5.71
C SER A 98 -4.04 8.01 -4.69
N GLN A 99 -4.29 8.32 -3.41
CA GLN A 99 -3.30 8.14 -2.34
C GLN A 99 -3.53 6.85 -1.54
N LEU A 100 -4.60 6.09 -1.82
CA LEU A 100 -4.85 4.81 -1.18
C LEU A 100 -3.71 3.81 -1.42
N GLY A 101 -3.34 3.11 -0.36
CA GLY A 101 -2.27 2.15 -0.41
C GLY A 101 -0.89 2.78 -0.35
N THR A 102 -0.76 3.95 0.28
CA THR A 102 0.53 4.66 0.43
C THR A 102 0.85 4.98 1.88
N ILE A 103 2.13 4.88 2.23
CA ILE A 103 2.73 5.37 3.47
C ILE A 103 3.80 6.38 3.06
N ARG A 104 3.55 7.66 3.34
CA ARG A 104 4.44 8.77 2.97
C ARG A 104 5.01 9.45 4.20
N ILE A 105 6.32 9.65 4.23
CA ILE A 105 7.03 10.36 5.29
C ILE A 105 7.72 11.56 4.67
N GLU A 106 7.39 12.75 5.16
CA GLU A 106 8.06 13.99 4.78
C GLU A 106 9.00 14.43 5.90
N TYR A 107 10.28 14.66 5.57
CA TYR A 107 11.26 15.24 6.48
C TYR A 107 11.40 16.72 6.18
N TRP A 108 11.09 17.56 7.17
CA TRP A 108 11.20 19.01 7.08
C TRP A 108 12.33 19.50 7.98
N ARG A 109 13.31 20.23 7.43
CA ARG A 109 14.24 20.98 8.27
C ARG A 109 13.47 22.06 9.00
N CYS A 110 13.72 22.20 10.30
CA CYS A 110 12.97 23.16 11.10
C CYS A 110 13.76 23.69 12.28
N ARG A 111 13.39 24.90 12.69
CA ARG A 111 13.78 25.47 13.97
C ARG A 111 12.78 25.04 15.03
N MET A 112 13.29 24.51 16.15
CA MET A 112 12.45 24.15 17.28
C MET A 112 12.19 25.38 18.13
N THR A 113 10.93 25.65 18.41
CA THR A 113 10.55 26.71 19.36
C THR A 113 10.31 26.08 20.73
N GLN A 114 10.54 26.84 21.80
CA GLN A 114 10.39 26.33 23.17
C GLN A 114 8.93 26.20 23.62
N GLN A 115 7.96 26.54 22.77
CA GLN A 115 6.56 26.50 23.14
C GLN A 115 6.05 25.06 23.19
N VAL A 116 5.78 24.60 24.41
CA VAL A 116 5.17 23.31 24.71
C VAL A 116 3.74 23.55 25.12
N LYS A 117 2.80 22.86 24.47
CA LYS A 117 1.39 22.84 24.89
C LYS A 117 0.88 21.41 25.05
N PRO A 118 -0.14 21.19 25.87
CA PRO A 118 -0.86 19.91 25.88
C PRO A 118 -1.29 19.55 24.45
N TRP A 119 -1.15 18.29 24.09
CA TRP A 119 -1.72 17.79 22.84
C TRP A 119 -3.25 17.68 23.01
N ASN A 120 -4.01 18.16 22.04
CA ASN A 120 -5.48 18.16 22.07
C ASN A 120 -6.05 17.06 21.19
N ALA A 121 -7.24 16.57 21.53
CA ALA A 121 -7.96 15.57 20.74
C ALA A 121 -8.12 15.97 19.27
N VAL A 122 -8.05 14.98 18.39
CA VAL A 122 -8.20 15.13 16.94
C VAL A 122 -9.24 14.13 16.47
N ALA A 123 -10.16 14.60 15.62
CA ALA A 123 -11.18 13.75 15.02
C ALA A 123 -10.54 12.63 14.20
N MET A 124 -11.12 11.42 14.27
CA MET A 124 -10.65 10.30 13.47
C MET A 124 -10.92 10.56 11.98
N PRO A 125 -9.92 10.37 11.11
CA PRO A 125 -10.14 10.51 9.68
C PRO A 125 -11.08 9.44 9.15
N LYS A 126 -12.10 9.85 8.39
CA LYS A 126 -13.08 8.91 7.78
C LYS A 126 -12.43 7.90 6.84
N THR A 127 -11.34 8.28 6.18
CA THR A 127 -10.60 7.42 5.23
C THR A 127 -9.89 6.25 5.92
N LEU A 128 -9.68 6.32 7.24
CA LEU A 128 -9.08 5.25 8.03
C LEU A 128 -10.14 4.45 8.81
N SER A 129 -11.42 4.60 8.43
CA SER A 129 -12.50 3.79 8.98
C SER A 129 -12.63 2.46 8.24
N ASP A 130 -13.16 1.47 8.92
CA ASP A 130 -13.50 0.17 8.33
C ASP A 130 -14.68 0.28 7.33
N GLU A 131 -15.38 1.42 7.34
CA GLU A 131 -16.52 1.73 6.48
C GLU A 131 -16.11 2.32 5.12
N LEU A 132 -14.81 2.43 4.83
CA LEU A 132 -14.35 2.94 3.53
C LEU A 132 -14.78 1.97 2.42
N VAL A 133 -15.74 2.41 1.59
CA VAL A 133 -16.19 1.72 0.38
C VAL A 133 -15.71 2.48 -0.85
N VAL A 134 -15.14 1.76 -1.81
CA VAL A 134 -14.63 2.30 -3.08
C VAL A 134 -15.40 1.69 -4.26
N ASN A 135 -15.60 2.46 -5.33
CA ASN A 135 -16.23 1.93 -6.55
C ASN A 135 -15.29 0.91 -7.19
N GLU A 136 -15.82 -0.17 -7.79
CA GLU A 136 -14.98 -1.10 -8.53
C GLU A 136 -14.19 -0.40 -9.66
N ARG A 137 -14.79 0.60 -10.32
CA ARG A 137 -14.15 1.39 -11.39
C ARG A 137 -13.00 2.25 -10.89
N ASP A 138 -13.02 2.63 -9.61
CA ASP A 138 -11.98 3.47 -8.99
C ASP A 138 -10.88 2.64 -8.33
N LYS A 139 -10.95 1.31 -8.44
CA LYS A 139 -9.96 0.38 -7.89
C LYS A 139 -8.62 0.51 -8.59
N LYS A 140 -7.78 1.42 -8.10
CA LYS A 140 -6.38 1.56 -8.55
C LYS A 140 -5.49 0.49 -7.91
N LEU A 141 -5.52 -0.73 -8.45
CA LEU A 141 -4.56 -1.84 -8.21
C LEU A 141 -4.16 -2.15 -6.74
N GLY A 142 -4.88 -1.62 -5.74
CA GLY A 142 -4.53 -1.73 -4.33
C GLY A 142 -5.66 -2.33 -3.53
N GLY A 143 -5.54 -3.61 -3.20
CA GLY A 143 -6.56 -4.37 -2.49
C GLY A 143 -6.67 -4.07 -0.99
N HIS A 144 -5.73 -3.31 -0.42
CA HIS A 144 -5.70 -2.97 1.00
C HIS A 144 -5.68 -1.45 1.23
N HIS A 145 -6.29 -1.01 2.32
CA HIS A 145 -6.12 0.30 2.94
C HIS A 145 -5.64 0.16 4.39
N VAL A 146 -5.41 1.26 5.11
CA VAL A 146 -5.13 1.24 6.55
C VAL A 146 -6.35 1.68 7.34
N THR A 147 -6.65 0.95 8.41
CA THR A 147 -7.69 1.32 9.37
C THR A 147 -7.17 1.42 10.80
N LEU A 148 -7.98 2.07 11.64
CA LEU A 148 -7.71 2.28 13.06
C LEU A 148 -8.21 1.08 13.87
N GLY A 149 -7.29 0.26 14.35
CA GLY A 149 -7.58 -0.95 15.10
C GLY A 149 -7.69 -0.72 16.60
N VAL A 150 -7.16 -1.67 17.37
CA VAL A 150 -7.27 -1.70 18.84
C VAL A 150 -6.83 -0.39 19.48
N LYS A 151 -7.66 0.09 20.42
CA LYS A 151 -7.39 1.27 21.26
C LYS A 151 -6.47 0.88 22.41
N GLU A 152 -5.42 1.66 22.61
CA GLU A 152 -4.49 1.52 23.74
C GLU A 152 -4.42 2.82 24.53
N GLN A 153 -4.42 2.69 25.86
CA GLN A 153 -4.07 3.80 26.74
C GLN A 153 -2.56 4.04 26.71
N CYS A 154 -2.17 5.30 26.76
CA CYS A 154 -0.78 5.71 26.73
C CYS A 154 -0.61 7.04 27.45
N ARG A 155 0.64 7.39 27.74
CA ARG A 155 0.98 8.64 28.40
C ARG A 155 0.50 9.85 27.59
N ALA A 156 0.02 10.86 28.31
CA ALA A 156 -0.29 12.18 27.78
C ALA A 156 0.86 12.73 26.91
N SER A 157 0.54 13.13 25.68
CA SER A 157 1.53 13.70 24.76
C SER A 157 1.57 15.22 24.84
N ARG A 158 2.72 15.78 24.48
CA ARG A 158 2.94 17.23 24.35
C ARG A 158 3.10 17.57 22.88
N SER A 159 2.52 18.71 22.48
CA SER A 159 2.74 19.31 21.19
C SER A 159 3.83 20.37 21.28
N TYR A 160 4.69 20.40 20.29
CA TYR A 160 5.77 21.37 20.16
C TYR A 160 5.52 22.18 18.89
N LYS A 161 5.76 23.49 18.95
CA LYS A 161 5.74 24.33 17.76
C LYS A 161 7.11 24.27 17.08
N SER A 162 7.11 24.05 15.78
CA SER A 162 8.29 24.06 14.92
C SER A 162 8.04 24.97 13.74
N GLU A 163 9.06 25.70 13.31
CA GLU A 163 9.04 26.53 12.12
C GLU A 163 9.85 25.84 11.02
N HIS A 164 9.25 25.61 9.87
CA HIS A 164 9.95 25.00 8.74
C HIS A 164 10.94 25.99 8.14
N LEU A 165 12.15 25.53 7.84
CA LEU A 165 13.18 26.37 7.22
C LEU A 165 13.07 26.40 5.69
N ASP A 166 12.37 25.43 5.13
CA ASP A 166 12.23 25.22 3.69
C ASP A 166 10.78 25.37 3.25
N ALA A 167 10.59 25.80 2.00
CA ALA A 167 9.28 25.81 1.35
C ALA A 167 8.76 24.40 1.01
N GLN A 168 9.67 23.43 0.87
CA GLN A 168 9.36 22.03 0.51
C GLN A 168 10.06 21.06 1.48
N PRO A 169 9.58 19.81 1.60
CA PRO A 169 10.28 18.79 2.38
C PRO A 169 11.71 18.58 1.86
N ALA A 170 12.66 18.43 2.77
CA ALA A 170 14.06 18.12 2.44
C ALA A 170 14.23 16.68 1.93
N ALA A 171 13.33 15.77 2.33
CA ALA A 171 13.24 14.42 1.83
C ALA A 171 11.81 13.89 1.90
N ILE A 172 11.42 13.06 0.93
CA ILE A 172 10.14 12.35 0.91
C ILE A 172 10.44 10.86 0.76
N LEU A 173 9.93 10.06 1.70
CA LEU A 173 9.93 8.61 1.59
C LEU A 173 8.49 8.17 1.30
N GLU A 174 8.26 7.55 0.15
CA GLU A 174 6.91 7.08 -0.25
C GLU A 174 6.91 5.58 -0.51
N PHE A 175 6.22 4.84 0.34
CA PHE A 175 6.09 3.40 0.20
C PHE A 175 4.67 3.03 -0.22
N ARG A 176 4.54 2.29 -1.31
CA ARG A 176 3.27 1.74 -1.76
C ARG A 176 3.10 0.35 -1.17
N TYR A 177 1.98 0.10 -0.52
CA TYR A 177 1.72 -1.20 0.06
C TYR A 177 0.61 -1.92 -0.69
N ARG A 178 0.78 -3.24 -0.88
CA ARG A 178 -0.12 -4.11 -1.63
C ARG A 178 -0.08 -5.54 -1.07
N PRO A 179 -1.15 -6.33 -1.20
CA PRO A 179 -1.11 -7.78 -0.99
C PRO A 179 0.10 -8.42 -1.65
N LYS A 180 0.70 -9.41 -0.98
CA LYS A 180 1.92 -10.10 -1.46
C LYS A 180 1.71 -10.69 -2.86
N GLU A 181 0.54 -11.27 -3.10
CA GLU A 181 0.14 -11.91 -4.35
C GLU A 181 0.10 -10.89 -5.49
N LEU A 182 -0.35 -9.65 -5.23
CA LEU A 182 -0.35 -8.58 -6.22
C LEU A 182 1.07 -8.12 -6.54
N LEU A 183 1.95 -8.01 -5.54
CA LEU A 183 3.35 -7.65 -5.79
C LEU A 183 4.09 -8.74 -6.57
N GLN A 184 3.77 -10.02 -6.35
CA GLN A 184 4.30 -11.12 -7.14
C GLN A 184 3.80 -11.07 -8.59
N ALA A 185 2.50 -10.84 -8.79
CA ALA A 185 1.92 -10.70 -10.13
C ALA A 185 2.51 -9.51 -10.91
N GLN A 186 2.89 -8.43 -10.21
CA GLN A 186 3.57 -7.27 -10.78
C GLN A 186 5.08 -7.47 -10.99
N GLY A 187 5.65 -8.61 -10.58
CA GLY A 187 7.08 -8.89 -10.68
C GLY A 187 7.95 -8.11 -9.68
N VAL A 188 7.35 -7.43 -8.70
CA VAL A 188 8.09 -6.72 -7.63
C VAL A 188 8.68 -7.71 -6.63
N LEU A 189 7.96 -8.79 -6.34
CA LEU A 189 8.44 -9.90 -5.52
C LEU A 189 8.68 -11.13 -6.38
N SER A 190 9.76 -11.87 -6.11
CA SER A 190 9.99 -13.16 -6.76
C SER A 190 8.96 -14.19 -6.29
N ALA A 191 8.35 -14.91 -7.24
CA ALA A 191 7.37 -15.97 -6.94
C ALA A 191 7.94 -17.13 -6.08
N VAL A 192 9.27 -17.22 -5.99
CA VAL A 192 10.00 -18.24 -5.21
C VAL A 192 9.93 -17.99 -3.69
N GLU A 193 9.52 -16.81 -3.23
CA GLU A 193 9.26 -16.54 -1.80
C GLU A 193 7.92 -17.11 -1.30
N ALA A 194 7.23 -17.91 -2.12
CA ALA A 194 6.20 -18.82 -1.63
C ALA A 194 6.90 -19.88 -0.75
N SER A 195 6.69 -19.76 0.57
CA SER A 195 7.11 -20.68 1.61
C SER A 195 7.29 -22.15 1.14
N PRO A 196 8.41 -22.82 1.48
CA PRO A 196 8.67 -24.21 1.08
C PRO A 196 7.86 -25.26 1.89
N LEU A 197 6.61 -24.97 2.27
CA LEU A 197 5.80 -25.84 3.14
C LEU A 197 4.68 -26.64 2.45
N SER A 198 4.70 -26.82 1.13
CA SER A 198 3.69 -27.68 0.46
C SER A 198 4.21 -28.67 -0.59
N LYS A 199 5.53 -28.91 -0.69
CA LYS A 199 6.08 -29.93 -1.61
C LYS A 199 6.70 -31.15 -0.91
N LYS A 200 6.18 -31.54 0.26
CA LYS A 200 6.60 -32.78 0.96
C LYS A 200 5.41 -33.59 1.47
N ARG A 201 4.56 -34.07 0.56
CA ARG A 201 3.72 -35.27 0.76
C ARG A 201 3.40 -35.93 -0.59
N LEU A 202 4.42 -36.37 -1.32
CA LEU A 202 4.26 -37.41 -2.35
C LEU A 202 5.57 -38.15 -2.67
N ALA A 203 6.46 -38.33 -1.69
CA ALA A 203 7.73 -39.03 -1.91
C ALA A 203 8.27 -39.73 -0.64
N ASP A 204 7.37 -40.24 0.22
CA ASP A 204 7.74 -41.15 1.31
C ASP A 204 6.59 -42.15 1.50
N HIS A 205 6.61 -43.22 0.70
CA HIS A 205 5.94 -44.50 1.03
C HIS A 205 6.36 -45.63 0.06
N LEU A 206 7.67 -45.78 -0.15
CA LEU A 206 8.22 -47.05 -0.62
C LEU A 206 9.35 -47.45 0.33
N ASP A 207 9.32 -48.73 0.69
CA ASP A 207 10.25 -49.48 1.52
C ASP A 207 10.08 -49.37 3.04
N ASP A 208 9.12 -50.12 3.59
CA ASP A 208 9.47 -51.10 4.63
C ASP A 208 8.41 -52.22 4.73
N GLN A 209 8.91 -53.43 5.01
CA GLN A 209 8.24 -54.62 5.56
C GLN A 209 7.76 -55.72 4.61
N THR A 210 8.67 -56.67 4.48
CA THR A 210 8.48 -58.09 4.20
C THR A 210 7.57 -58.81 5.20
N ASN A 211 6.92 -59.86 4.70
CA ASN A 211 6.34 -61.02 5.39
C ASN A 211 4.97 -60.92 6.11
N ARG A 212 3.95 -61.48 5.44
CA ARG A 212 3.20 -62.72 5.79
C ARG A 212 1.65 -62.64 5.84
N VAL A 213 1.07 -63.45 4.95
CA VAL A 213 -0.16 -64.28 5.08
C VAL A 213 -1.54 -63.65 4.77
N ALA A 214 -2.05 -64.12 3.62
CA ALA A 214 -3.44 -64.46 3.26
C ALA A 214 -4.53 -63.37 3.18
N LYS A 215 -4.96 -63.05 1.94
CA LYS A 215 -6.26 -63.46 1.36
C LYS A 215 -6.52 -62.73 0.02
N ARG A 216 -6.81 -63.49 -1.05
CA ARG A 216 -7.48 -63.06 -2.30
C ARG A 216 -8.95 -62.68 -2.00
N PRO A 217 -9.77 -62.09 -2.91
CA PRO A 217 -9.51 -61.48 -4.23
C PRO A 217 -10.26 -60.14 -4.49
N LYS A 218 -9.97 -59.42 -5.59
CA LYS A 218 -10.90 -59.07 -6.71
C LYS A 218 -10.32 -57.97 -7.63
N LYS A 219 -10.26 -58.30 -8.92
CA LYS A 219 -9.98 -57.39 -10.06
C LYS A 219 -11.12 -56.38 -10.24
N LEU A 220 -10.79 -55.15 -10.65
CA LEU A 220 -11.53 -54.24 -11.55
C LEU A 220 -10.54 -53.11 -11.98
N PRO A 221 -10.78 -52.42 -13.11
CA PRO A 221 -9.77 -52.24 -14.16
C PRO A 221 -9.05 -50.88 -14.12
N SER A 222 -7.82 -50.88 -14.62
CA SER A 222 -7.02 -49.69 -14.88
C SER A 222 -7.65 -48.83 -15.98
N VAL A 223 -8.08 -47.62 -15.62
CA VAL A 223 -8.46 -46.57 -16.57
C VAL A 223 -7.17 -45.98 -17.15
N LYS A 224 -6.93 -46.22 -18.44
CA LYS A 224 -5.98 -45.45 -19.25
C LYS A 224 -6.56 -44.05 -19.43
N VAL A 225 -5.88 -43.03 -18.90
CA VAL A 225 -6.18 -41.63 -19.23
C VAL A 225 -5.36 -41.27 -20.46
N GLU A 226 -6.02 -41.20 -21.61
CA GLU A 226 -5.46 -40.63 -22.83
C GLU A 226 -5.27 -39.11 -22.70
N PRO A 227 -4.22 -38.53 -23.30
CA PRO A 227 -4.00 -37.10 -23.36
C PRO A 227 -4.63 -36.54 -24.64
N VAL A 228 -5.92 -36.18 -24.61
CA VAL A 228 -6.56 -35.49 -25.74
C VAL A 228 -7.36 -34.29 -25.25
N ALA A 229 -7.22 -33.17 -25.98
CA ALA A 229 -8.07 -31.97 -25.97
C ALA A 229 -7.67 -30.74 -25.11
N ARG A 230 -6.37 -30.48 -24.86
CA ARG A 230 -5.94 -29.12 -24.45
C ARG A 230 -5.98 -28.12 -25.61
N ASP A 231 -5.66 -28.55 -26.83
CA ASP A 231 -5.52 -27.64 -27.97
C ASP A 231 -6.86 -27.12 -28.51
N ALA A 232 -7.91 -27.95 -28.46
CA ALA A 232 -9.26 -27.55 -28.86
C ALA A 232 -9.84 -26.45 -27.95
N TYR A 233 -9.50 -26.49 -26.66
CA TYR A 233 -9.95 -25.48 -25.69
C TYR A 233 -9.26 -24.13 -25.92
N VAL A 234 -7.96 -24.14 -26.19
CA VAL A 234 -7.18 -22.93 -26.51
C VAL A 234 -7.67 -22.29 -27.81
N HIS A 235 -7.99 -23.10 -28.83
CA HIS A 235 -8.55 -22.58 -30.08
C HIS A 235 -9.92 -21.92 -29.89
N LYS A 236 -10.77 -22.50 -29.04
CA LYS A 236 -12.09 -21.94 -28.73
C LYS A 236 -12.00 -20.61 -27.98
N LEU A 237 -11.02 -20.47 -27.07
CA LEU A 237 -10.74 -19.22 -26.37
C LEU A 237 -10.22 -18.12 -27.31
N LYS A 238 -9.28 -18.45 -28.22
CA LYS A 238 -8.76 -17.49 -29.20
C LYS A 238 -9.84 -16.98 -30.16
N ALA A 239 -10.74 -17.87 -30.61
CA ALA A 239 -11.87 -17.48 -31.47
C ALA A 239 -12.83 -16.52 -30.74
N ARG A 240 -13.06 -16.73 -29.43
CA ARG A 240 -13.94 -15.87 -28.64
C ARG A 240 -13.35 -14.47 -28.42
N VAL A 241 -12.03 -14.36 -28.24
CA VAL A 241 -11.34 -13.06 -28.14
C VAL A 241 -11.47 -12.28 -29.45
N HIS A 242 -11.23 -12.91 -30.59
CA HIS A 242 -11.34 -12.26 -31.90
C HIS A 242 -12.78 -11.80 -32.22
N GLN A 243 -13.79 -12.53 -31.74
CA GLN A 243 -15.19 -12.13 -31.91
C GLN A 243 -15.53 -10.88 -31.08
N LEU A 244 -15.00 -10.79 -29.85
CA LEU A 244 -15.22 -9.62 -28.98
C LEU A 244 -14.49 -8.38 -29.49
N GLU A 245 -13.31 -8.53 -30.09
CA GLU A 245 -12.57 -7.43 -30.74
C GLU A 245 -13.29 -6.91 -31.99
N ALA A 246 -14.01 -7.77 -32.72
CA ALA A 246 -14.81 -7.37 -33.87
C ALA A 246 -16.12 -6.66 -33.47
N GLU A 247 -16.71 -7.02 -32.34
CA GLU A 247 -17.97 -6.42 -31.85
C GLU A 247 -17.77 -5.02 -31.23
N HIS A 248 -16.56 -4.69 -30.77
CA HIS A 248 -16.22 -3.39 -30.18
C HIS A 248 -14.95 -2.78 -30.81
N PRO A 249 -15.02 -2.18 -32.02
CA PRO A 249 -13.90 -1.43 -32.55
C PRO A 249 -13.62 -0.25 -31.63
N THR A 250 -12.48 -0.31 -30.94
CA THR A 250 -11.93 0.76 -30.10
C THR A 250 -11.80 2.03 -30.93
N ARG A 251 -12.78 2.93 -30.81
CA ARG A 251 -12.66 4.32 -31.29
C ARG A 251 -11.67 5.05 -30.41
N VAL A 252 -10.39 5.00 -30.79
CA VAL A 252 -9.39 5.96 -30.31
C VAL A 252 -9.74 7.31 -30.95
N LYS A 253 -10.34 8.21 -30.18
CA LYS A 253 -10.44 9.62 -30.54
C LYS A 253 -9.03 10.20 -30.52
N ALA A 254 -8.45 10.38 -31.70
CA ALA A 254 -7.32 11.29 -31.88
C ALA A 254 -7.86 12.72 -31.72
N GLU A 255 -7.48 13.41 -30.64
CA GLU A 255 -7.70 14.85 -30.55
C GLU A 255 -6.65 15.57 -31.39
N ALA A 256 -7.15 16.44 -32.27
CA ALA A 256 -6.37 17.22 -33.21
C ALA A 256 -5.57 18.30 -32.49
N ALA A 257 -4.29 18.39 -32.83
CA ALA A 257 -3.45 19.53 -32.50
C ALA A 257 -3.95 20.78 -33.26
N THR A 258 -4.45 21.77 -32.52
CA THR A 258 -4.58 23.15 -33.03
C THR A 258 -3.53 24.03 -32.37
N SER A 259 -2.60 24.47 -33.21
CA SER A 259 -1.66 25.56 -32.94
C SER A 259 -2.41 26.87 -32.69
N GLY A 260 -2.16 27.51 -31.54
CA GLY A 260 -2.57 28.88 -31.25
C GLY A 260 -1.43 29.60 -30.54
N ARG A 261 -0.92 30.66 -31.15
CA ARG A 261 0.29 31.41 -30.81
C ARG A 261 -0.14 32.78 -30.26
N ARG A 262 0.46 33.18 -29.11
CA ARG A 262 0.51 34.52 -28.47
C ARG A 262 -0.83 35.02 -27.88
N ASP A 263 -0.89 35.64 -26.70
CA ASP A 263 -0.09 36.79 -26.26
C ASP A 263 0.42 36.72 -24.81
N ASP A 264 1.57 37.37 -24.63
CA ASP A 264 2.25 37.68 -23.38
C ASP A 264 1.46 38.70 -22.56
N VAL A 265 1.16 38.39 -21.29
CA VAL A 265 0.77 39.40 -20.29
C VAL A 265 1.84 39.41 -19.21
N VAL A 266 2.76 40.37 -19.35
CA VAL A 266 3.69 40.80 -18.30
C VAL A 266 2.89 41.66 -17.34
N ILE A 267 2.74 41.21 -16.09
CA ILE A 267 2.22 42.04 -15.00
C ILE A 267 3.43 42.61 -14.28
N ASP A 268 3.73 43.88 -14.57
CA ASP A 268 4.65 44.72 -13.80
C ASP A 268 3.87 45.32 -12.62
N LEU A 269 4.41 45.16 -11.41
CA LEU A 269 3.88 45.78 -10.20
C LEU A 269 4.98 46.62 -9.58
N THR A 270 5.12 47.84 -10.08
CA THR A 270 5.83 48.92 -9.42
C THR A 270 4.96 50.20 -9.42
N SER A 271 4.89 50.83 -8.23
CA SER A 271 4.28 52.14 -7.89
C SER A 271 2.76 52.09 -7.60
N ASP A 272 2.23 52.55 -6.45
CA ASP A 272 2.68 53.55 -5.45
C ASP A 272 2.52 53.06 -3.99
#